data_AF-A0A024UNX5-F1
#
_entry.id   AF-A0A024UNX5-F1
#
_cell.length_a   1.000
_cell.length_b   1.000
_cell.length_c   1.000
_cell.angle_alpha   90.00
_cell.angle_beta   90.00
_cell.angle_gamma   90.00
#
_symmetry.space_group_name_H-M   'P 1'
#
loop_
_entity.id
_entity.type
_entity.pdbx_description
1 polymer ?
#
loop_
_entity_poly.entity_id
_entity_poly.type
_entity_poly.pdbx_seq_one_letter_code
_entity_poly.pdbx_strand_id
1 'polypeptide(L)'
;MSDNERDEAADATRTEAEKKLFEIRMKMNAGRKKNKELAEQEHMKATLPPGKAKKWSADDGAAPKREASSLPKEKAYLLDTVVDAELKAKKAQKKEKQKAAFGWEVFNQDSLYNAYKKRLHALPTEKNTNRATSKEYDELEYGKNDATTEEGVDRMVAELAHRAEVKKKFSRRRQHYDGEDIDYINNRNRVFNKKISRAFDKYTVEIRQNLERGTAL
;
A
#
# COMPACT_ATOMS: atom_id res chain seq x y z
N MET A 1 0.61 -12.88 -52.98
CA MET A 1 -0.66 -13.59 -52.80
C MET A 1 -0.78 -13.87 -51.32
N SER A 2 -1.48 -12.98 -50.61
CA SER A 2 -1.61 -13.03 -49.15
C SER A 2 -2.43 -14.24 -48.74
N ASP A 3 -2.13 -14.83 -47.57
CA ASP A 3 -2.85 -15.99 -47.02
C ASP A 3 -4.38 -15.79 -46.96
N ASN A 4 -4.81 -14.52 -46.86
CA ASN A 4 -6.22 -14.12 -46.85
C ASN A 4 -6.98 -14.42 -48.17
N GLU A 5 -6.32 -14.41 -49.32
CA GLU A 5 -6.96 -14.66 -50.63
C GLU A 5 -7.18 -16.16 -50.90
N ARG A 6 -6.41 -17.03 -50.24
CA ARG A 6 -6.54 -18.50 -50.37
C ARG A 6 -7.66 -19.05 -49.48
N ASP A 7 -7.90 -18.41 -48.34
CA ASP A 7 -8.94 -18.81 -47.40
C ASP A 7 -10.35 -18.46 -47.91
N GLU A 8 -10.52 -17.35 -48.64
CA GLU A 8 -11.80 -16.97 -49.24
C GLU A 8 -12.26 -17.96 -50.33
N ALA A 9 -11.33 -18.50 -51.12
CA ALA A 9 -11.64 -19.51 -52.15
C ALA A 9 -12.02 -20.88 -51.54
N ALA A 10 -11.46 -21.22 -50.37
CA ALA A 10 -11.79 -22.44 -49.63
C ALA A 10 -13.08 -22.33 -48.82
N ASP A 11 -13.52 -21.11 -48.51
CA ASP A 11 -14.79 -20.86 -47.83
C ASP A 11 -15.99 -21.02 -48.78
N ALA A 12 -15.83 -20.78 -50.08
CA ALA A 12 -16.90 -20.96 -51.07
C ALA A 12 -17.39 -22.42 -51.22
N THR A 13 -16.58 -23.41 -50.81
CA THR A 13 -16.87 -24.85 -50.96
C THR A 13 -17.28 -25.56 -49.66
N ARG A 14 -17.30 -24.86 -48.53
CA ARG A 14 -17.63 -25.43 -47.20
C ARG A 14 -19.07 -25.23 -46.81
N THR A 15 -19.64 -26.23 -46.13
CA THR A 15 -20.99 -26.13 -45.54
C THR A 15 -21.01 -25.08 -44.42
N GLU A 16 -22.14 -24.43 -44.17
CA GLU A 16 -22.25 -23.36 -43.15
C GLU A 16 -21.75 -23.77 -41.76
N ALA A 17 -21.96 -25.04 -41.38
CA ALA A 17 -21.46 -25.60 -40.12
C ALA A 17 -19.92 -25.68 -40.09
N GLU A 18 -19.27 -26.03 -41.20
CA GLU A 18 -17.81 -26.09 -41.32
C GLU A 18 -17.18 -24.71 -41.32
N LYS A 19 -17.83 -23.71 -41.92
CA LYS A 19 -17.42 -22.31 -41.85
C LYS A 19 -17.42 -21.80 -40.41
N LYS A 20 -18.51 -22.04 -39.68
CA LYS A 20 -18.64 -21.66 -38.27
C LYS A 20 -17.62 -22.38 -37.38
N LEU A 21 -17.34 -23.66 -37.65
CA LEU A 21 -16.32 -24.42 -36.94
C LEU A 21 -14.91 -23.87 -37.21
N PHE A 22 -14.61 -23.49 -38.45
CA PHE A 22 -13.35 -22.86 -38.82
C PHE A 22 -13.18 -21.50 -38.12
N GLU A 23 -14.21 -20.66 -38.11
CA GLU A 23 -14.21 -19.39 -37.40
C GLU A 23 -13.96 -19.58 -35.89
N ILE A 24 -14.62 -20.56 -35.26
CA ILE A 24 -14.41 -20.90 -33.85
C ILE A 24 -12.97 -21.37 -33.61
N ARG A 25 -12.41 -22.21 -34.49
CA ARG A 25 -11.00 -22.65 -34.39
C ARG A 25 -10.03 -21.49 -34.55
N MET A 26 -10.29 -20.56 -35.46
CA MET A 26 -9.48 -19.36 -35.65
C MET A 26 -9.55 -18.44 -34.43
N LYS A 27 -10.74 -18.22 -33.86
CA LYS A 27 -10.90 -17.47 -32.59
C LYS A 27 -10.18 -18.14 -31.42
N MET A 28 -10.27 -19.46 -31.30
CA MET A 28 -9.54 -20.21 -30.27
C MET A 28 -8.02 -20.10 -30.45
N ASN A 29 -7.52 -20.22 -31.68
CA ASN A 29 -6.10 -20.08 -31.98
C ASN A 29 -5.59 -18.66 -31.70
N ALA A 30 -6.36 -17.64 -32.07
CA ALA A 30 -6.07 -16.25 -31.74
C ALA A 30 -6.03 -16.02 -30.22
N GLY A 31 -6.99 -16.59 -29.47
CA GLY A 31 -7.03 -16.54 -28.01
C GLY A 31 -5.81 -17.22 -27.37
N ARG A 32 -5.44 -18.42 -27.85
CA ARG A 32 -4.23 -19.14 -27.40
C ARG A 32 -2.96 -18.33 -27.64
N LYS A 33 -2.83 -17.69 -28.80
CA LYS A 33 -1.67 -16.84 -29.14
C LYS A 33 -1.58 -15.62 -28.22
N LYS A 34 -2.69 -14.91 -28.01
CA LYS A 34 -2.74 -13.75 -27.10
C LYS A 34 -2.43 -14.14 -25.64
N ASN A 35 -2.97 -15.26 -25.17
CA ASN A 35 -2.69 -15.74 -23.81
C ASN A 35 -1.21 -16.12 -23.62
N LYS A 36 -0.61 -16.76 -24.64
CA LYS A 36 0.83 -17.09 -24.63
C LYS A 36 1.69 -15.84 -24.59
N GLU A 37 1.38 -14.85 -25.43
CA GLU A 37 2.09 -13.56 -25.47
C GLU A 37 2.01 -12.80 -24.14
N LEU A 38 0.82 -12.74 -23.52
CA LEU A 38 0.65 -12.11 -22.20
C LEU A 38 1.43 -12.86 -21.11
N ALA A 39 1.43 -14.19 -21.12
CA ALA A 39 2.18 -14.98 -20.15
C ALA A 39 3.70 -14.79 -20.30
N GLU A 40 4.19 -14.70 -21.54
CA GLU A 40 5.60 -14.38 -21.84
C GLU A 40 5.97 -12.98 -21.37
N GLN A 41 5.10 -11.97 -21.59
CA GLN A 41 5.32 -10.62 -21.07
C GLN A 41 5.37 -10.59 -19.53
N GLU A 42 4.46 -11.29 -18.84
CA GLU A 42 4.48 -11.39 -17.38
C GLU A 42 5.74 -12.12 -16.86
N HIS A 43 6.19 -13.17 -17.53
CA HIS A 43 7.42 -13.87 -17.18
C HIS A 43 8.67 -12.99 -17.40
N MET A 44 8.72 -12.22 -18.50
CA MET A 44 9.79 -11.24 -18.74
C MET A 44 9.78 -10.12 -17.69
N LYS A 45 8.60 -9.71 -17.20
CA LYS A 45 8.50 -8.75 -16.07
C LYS A 45 9.01 -9.34 -14.77
N ALA A 46 8.70 -10.61 -14.48
CA ALA A 46 9.09 -11.27 -13.23
C ALA A 46 10.59 -11.53 -13.12
N THR A 47 11.27 -11.70 -14.27
CA THR A 47 12.72 -11.97 -14.33
C THR A 47 13.58 -10.69 -14.28
N LEU A 48 12.99 -9.50 -14.42
CA LEU A 48 13.71 -8.23 -14.32
C LEU A 48 14.10 -7.90 -12.87
N PRO A 49 15.29 -7.28 -12.64
CA PRO A 49 15.70 -6.86 -11.31
C PRO A 49 14.75 -5.77 -10.75
N PRO A 50 14.58 -5.71 -9.42
CA PRO A 50 13.50 -4.97 -8.75
C PRO A 50 13.49 -3.45 -9.04
N GLY A 51 14.63 -2.86 -9.42
CA GLY A 51 14.73 -1.44 -9.79
C GLY A 51 14.25 -1.12 -11.22
N LYS A 52 14.39 -2.05 -12.17
CA LYS A 52 13.98 -1.85 -13.58
C LYS A 52 12.51 -2.23 -13.82
N ALA A 53 12.01 -3.24 -13.13
CA ALA A 53 10.58 -3.61 -13.15
C ALA A 53 9.68 -2.43 -12.75
N LYS A 54 10.11 -1.64 -11.74
CA LYS A 54 9.38 -0.47 -11.25
C LYS A 54 9.35 0.70 -12.24
N LYS A 55 10.37 0.85 -13.09
CA LYS A 55 10.39 1.84 -14.19
C LYS A 55 9.46 1.42 -15.33
N TRP A 56 9.44 0.13 -15.67
CA TRP A 56 8.53 -0.41 -16.70
C TRP A 56 7.05 -0.22 -16.31
N SER A 57 6.71 -0.42 -15.03
CA SER A 57 5.35 -0.15 -14.53
C SER A 57 5.00 1.34 -14.39
N ALA A 58 5.97 2.24 -14.51
CA ALA A 58 5.78 3.69 -14.33
C ALA A 58 5.73 4.47 -15.64
N ASP A 59 6.37 3.95 -16.70
CA ASP A 59 6.37 4.55 -18.05
C ASP A 59 5.09 4.24 -18.84
N ASP A 60 4.38 3.17 -18.46
CA ASP A 60 2.97 2.96 -18.80
C ASP A 60 2.10 3.97 -18.00
N GLY A 61 2.10 5.23 -18.44
CA GLY A 61 1.32 6.32 -17.87
C GLY A 61 -0.12 5.89 -17.64
N ALA A 62 -0.50 5.77 -16.35
CA ALA A 62 -1.77 5.23 -15.89
C ALA A 62 -2.06 3.83 -16.45
N ALA A 63 -1.92 2.80 -15.60
CA ALA A 63 -2.58 1.50 -15.82
C ALA A 63 -3.95 1.76 -16.46
N PRO A 64 -4.24 1.20 -17.66
CA PRO A 64 -5.45 1.56 -18.39
C PRO A 64 -6.58 1.43 -17.39
N LYS A 65 -7.30 2.54 -17.17
CA LYS A 65 -8.49 2.52 -16.32
C LYS A 65 -9.39 1.48 -16.98
N ARG A 66 -9.30 0.22 -16.52
CA ARG A 66 -10.18 -0.86 -16.96
C ARG A 66 -11.55 -0.29 -16.71
N GLU A 67 -12.31 -0.06 -17.78
CA GLU A 67 -13.62 0.59 -17.78
C GLU A 67 -14.47 -0.03 -16.65
N ALA A 68 -14.38 0.55 -15.46
CA ALA A 68 -15.02 0.06 -14.24
C ALA A 68 -16.51 0.40 -14.24
N SER A 69 -16.97 1.00 -15.33
CA SER A 69 -18.30 1.57 -15.54
C SER A 69 -19.38 0.52 -15.84
N SER A 70 -19.02 -0.72 -16.19
CA SER A 70 -20.00 -1.71 -16.69
C SER A 70 -20.41 -2.80 -15.70
N LEU A 71 -19.71 -2.96 -14.56
CA LEU A 71 -20.00 -4.04 -13.60
C LEU A 71 -20.47 -3.49 -12.24
N PRO A 72 -21.53 -4.06 -11.65
CA PRO A 72 -21.97 -3.67 -10.30
C PRO A 72 -20.84 -3.88 -9.29
N LYS A 73 -20.79 -3.04 -8.26
CA LYS A 73 -19.70 -2.99 -7.26
C LYS A 73 -19.40 -4.34 -6.61
N GLU A 74 -20.41 -5.19 -6.47
CA GLU A 74 -20.29 -6.55 -5.98
C GLU A 74 -19.42 -7.43 -6.87
N LYS A 75 -19.45 -7.23 -8.19
CA LYS A 75 -18.71 -8.03 -9.19
C LYS A 75 -17.37 -7.39 -9.62
N ALA A 76 -16.95 -6.32 -8.97
CA ALA A 76 -15.71 -5.63 -9.29
C ALA A 76 -14.45 -6.53 -9.16
N TYR A 77 -14.52 -7.59 -8.35
CA TYR A 77 -13.43 -8.58 -8.20
C TYR A 77 -13.13 -9.36 -9.49
N LEU A 78 -14.05 -9.42 -10.46
CA LEU A 78 -13.85 -10.11 -11.74
C LEU A 78 -12.81 -9.41 -12.63
N LEU A 79 -12.56 -8.13 -12.39
CA LEU A 79 -11.60 -7.33 -13.16
C LEU A 79 -10.20 -7.32 -12.54
N ASP A 80 -10.01 -7.88 -11.34
CA ASP A 80 -8.70 -7.94 -10.69
C ASP A 80 -7.93 -9.19 -11.14
N THR A 81 -6.62 -9.03 -11.38
CA THR A 81 -5.77 -10.22 -11.55
C THR A 81 -5.57 -10.91 -10.20
N VAL A 82 -5.22 -12.20 -10.21
CA VAL A 82 -4.92 -12.96 -8.98
C VAL A 82 -3.84 -12.25 -8.14
N VAL A 83 -2.83 -11.69 -8.81
CA VAL A 83 -1.74 -10.93 -8.17
C VAL A 83 -2.28 -9.65 -7.52
N ASP A 84 -3.15 -8.90 -8.21
CA ASP A 84 -3.76 -7.68 -7.67
C ASP A 84 -4.63 -7.98 -6.44
N ALA A 85 -5.42 -9.05 -6.50
CA ALA A 85 -6.28 -9.49 -5.41
C ALA A 85 -5.45 -9.87 -4.16
N GLU A 86 -4.36 -10.62 -4.33
CA GLU A 86 -3.45 -10.95 -3.23
C GLU A 86 -2.80 -9.72 -2.60
N LEU A 87 -2.34 -8.77 -3.42
CA LEU A 87 -1.75 -7.53 -2.92
C LEU A 87 -2.77 -6.68 -2.17
N LYS A 88 -4.02 -6.61 -2.66
CA LYS A 88 -5.13 -5.94 -1.98
C LYS A 88 -5.45 -6.60 -0.65
N ALA A 89 -5.54 -7.94 -0.61
CA ALA A 89 -5.78 -8.70 0.61
C ALA A 89 -4.67 -8.51 1.65
N LYS A 90 -3.38 -8.63 1.26
CA LYS A 90 -2.23 -8.37 2.14
C LYS A 90 -2.26 -6.95 2.71
N LYS A 91 -2.61 -5.95 1.90
CA LYS A 91 -2.79 -4.56 2.36
C LYS A 91 -3.97 -4.40 3.31
N ALA A 92 -5.09 -5.06 3.04
CA ALA A 92 -6.27 -5.03 3.91
C ALA A 92 -5.97 -5.64 5.29
N GLN A 93 -5.36 -6.84 5.32
CA GLN A 93 -4.91 -7.48 6.55
C GLN A 93 -3.91 -6.62 7.33
N LYS A 94 -2.98 -5.95 6.64
CA LYS A 94 -2.06 -5.00 7.29
C LYS A 94 -2.81 -3.82 7.90
N LYS A 95 -3.79 -3.24 7.20
CA LYS A 95 -4.61 -2.14 7.73
C LYS A 95 -5.43 -2.58 8.94
N GLU A 96 -6.00 -3.78 8.91
CA GLU A 96 -6.77 -4.35 10.01
C GLU A 96 -5.90 -4.56 11.26
N LYS A 97 -4.70 -5.13 11.11
CA LYS A 97 -3.71 -5.21 12.20
C LYS A 97 -3.30 -3.85 12.76
N GLN A 98 -3.26 -2.81 11.92
CA GLN A 98 -2.97 -1.44 12.36
C GLN A 98 -4.17 -0.76 13.02
N LYS A 99 -5.41 -1.19 12.76
CA LYS A 99 -6.60 -0.74 13.49
C LYS A 99 -6.60 -1.25 14.93
N ALA A 100 -5.98 -2.39 15.22
CA ALA A 100 -5.81 -2.87 16.60
C ALA A 100 -4.86 -1.98 17.41
N ALA A 101 -3.89 -1.32 16.76
CA ALA A 101 -3.00 -0.32 17.40
C ALA A 101 -3.69 1.05 17.64
N PHE A 102 -5.02 1.06 17.80
CA PHE A 102 -5.83 2.26 17.92
C PHE A 102 -6.12 2.56 19.40
N GLY A 103 -5.42 3.54 19.98
CA GLY A 103 -5.72 4.07 21.31
C GLY A 103 -4.50 4.32 22.17
N TRP A 104 -4.71 4.32 23.49
CA TRP A 104 -3.71 4.54 24.55
C TRP A 104 -2.52 3.54 24.52
N GLU A 105 -2.60 2.50 23.68
CA GLU A 105 -1.57 1.48 23.44
C GLU A 105 -0.33 1.96 22.65
N VAL A 106 -0.29 3.21 22.23
CA VAL A 106 0.92 3.82 21.61
C VAL A 106 2.14 3.76 22.54
N PHE A 107 1.92 3.72 23.86
CA PHE A 107 2.98 3.64 24.87
C PHE A 107 3.13 2.24 25.50
N ASN A 108 2.46 1.22 24.95
CA ASN A 108 2.60 -0.16 25.44
C ASN A 108 4.00 -0.74 25.14
N GLN A 109 4.42 -1.76 25.89
CA GLN A 109 5.67 -2.48 25.71
C GLN A 109 5.83 -2.99 24.27
N ASP A 110 4.75 -3.47 23.64
CA ASP A 110 4.76 -3.92 22.26
C ASP A 110 5.08 -2.81 21.25
N SER A 111 4.56 -1.60 21.48
CA SER A 111 4.84 -0.43 20.63
C SER A 111 6.31 -0.03 20.75
N LEU A 112 6.87 -0.07 21.96
CA LEU A 112 8.30 0.17 22.22
C LEU A 112 9.19 -0.89 21.57
N TYR A 113 8.82 -2.17 21.71
CA TYR A 113 9.53 -3.29 21.11
C TYR A 113 9.51 -3.22 19.57
N ASN A 114 8.35 -2.93 18.97
CA ASN A 114 8.24 -2.75 17.52
C ASN A 114 9.05 -1.56 17.01
N ALA A 115 9.10 -0.46 17.76
CA ALA A 115 9.96 0.68 17.44
C ALA A 115 11.45 0.31 17.54
N TYR A 116 11.84 -0.46 18.56
CA TYR A 116 13.20 -1.02 18.66
C TYR A 116 13.55 -1.92 17.48
N LYS A 117 12.68 -2.86 17.11
CA LYS A 117 12.87 -3.73 15.96
C LYS A 117 13.07 -2.95 14.66
N LYS A 118 12.29 -1.89 14.42
CA LYS A 118 12.47 -1.00 13.27
C LYS A 118 13.82 -0.29 13.28
N ARG A 119 14.30 0.13 14.45
CA ARG A 119 15.63 0.73 14.60
C ARG A 119 16.75 -0.26 14.29
N LEU A 120 16.65 -1.49 14.80
CA LEU A 120 17.61 -2.55 14.48
C LEU A 120 17.72 -2.80 12.97
N HIS A 121 16.59 -2.79 12.26
CA HIS A 121 16.60 -2.94 10.80
C HIS A 121 17.22 -1.76 10.05
N ALA A 122 17.29 -0.58 10.65
CA ALA A 122 17.90 0.61 10.04
C ALA A 122 19.41 0.69 10.27
N LEU A 123 19.96 -0.07 11.23
CA LEU A 123 21.39 -0.12 11.47
C LEU A 123 22.09 -0.96 10.39
N PRO A 124 23.32 -0.60 9.98
CA PRO A 124 24.11 -1.42 9.08
C PRO A 124 24.31 -2.82 9.67
N THR A 125 23.82 -3.85 8.99
CA THR A 125 24.15 -5.25 9.29
C THR A 125 25.49 -5.58 8.64
N GLU A 126 26.58 -5.03 9.18
CA GLU A 126 27.90 -5.54 8.85
C GLU A 126 27.95 -7.01 9.32
N LYS A 127 28.35 -7.93 8.44
CA LYS A 127 28.77 -9.26 8.89
C LYS A 127 30.02 -9.00 9.71
N ASN A 128 29.91 -9.06 11.04
CA ASN A 128 31.05 -8.92 11.96
C ASN A 128 32.21 -9.82 11.48
N THR A 129 33.15 -9.26 10.73
CA THR A 129 34.43 -9.89 10.37
C THR A 129 35.32 -9.93 11.62
N ASN A 130 35.10 -8.99 12.53
CA ASN A 130 35.51 -9.08 13.91
C ASN A 130 34.60 -10.06 14.66
N ARG A 131 34.82 -11.36 14.44
CA ARG A 131 34.61 -12.39 15.46
C ARG A 131 35.63 -12.19 16.59
N ALA A 132 35.76 -10.96 17.06
CA ALA A 132 36.64 -10.58 18.15
C ALA A 132 35.95 -11.05 19.43
N THR A 133 36.33 -12.26 19.80
CA THR A 133 36.43 -12.75 21.16
C THR A 133 35.13 -12.73 21.96
N SER A 134 34.58 -13.92 22.18
CA SER A 134 33.81 -14.24 23.38
C SER A 134 34.68 -14.04 24.63
N LYS A 135 35.06 -12.80 24.92
CA LYS A 135 35.61 -12.43 26.21
C LYS A 135 34.46 -12.56 27.20
N GLU A 136 34.68 -13.40 28.19
CA GLU A 136 33.81 -13.49 29.36
C GLU A 136 33.70 -12.07 29.94
N TYR A 137 32.48 -11.64 30.24
CA TYR A 137 32.22 -10.27 30.67
C TYR A 137 32.87 -10.04 32.04
N ASP A 138 33.92 -9.23 32.09
CA ASP A 138 34.55 -8.80 33.34
C ASP A 138 33.92 -7.46 33.80
N GLU A 139 33.18 -7.49 34.90
CA GLU A 139 32.56 -6.29 35.50
C GLU A 139 33.58 -5.20 35.84
N LEU A 140 34.83 -5.56 36.12
CA LEU A 140 35.91 -4.61 36.43
C LEU A 140 36.50 -3.91 35.19
N GLU A 141 36.18 -4.38 33.99
CA GLU A 141 36.59 -3.76 32.72
C GLU A 141 35.58 -2.72 32.20
N TYR A 142 34.40 -2.64 32.80
CA TYR A 142 33.38 -1.66 32.43
C TYR A 142 33.91 -0.23 32.53
N GLY A 143 33.77 0.54 31.44
CA GLY A 143 34.24 1.93 31.35
C GLY A 143 35.74 2.12 31.11
N LYS A 144 36.55 1.04 31.02
CA LYS A 144 38.00 1.14 30.74
C LYS A 144 38.35 1.06 29.25
N ASN A 145 37.55 0.34 28.45
CA ASN A 145 37.80 0.07 27.03
C ASN A 145 36.70 0.61 26.10
N ASP A 146 36.06 1.74 26.46
CA ASP A 146 34.95 2.35 25.71
C ASP A 146 35.40 3.27 24.56
N ALA A 147 36.48 2.89 23.85
CA ALA A 147 36.89 3.59 22.65
C ALA A 147 35.88 3.32 21.52
N THR A 148 34.83 4.13 21.47
CA THR A 148 33.87 4.15 20.37
C THR A 148 34.52 4.76 19.14
N THR A 149 34.24 4.18 17.97
CA THR A 149 34.71 4.77 16.71
C THR A 149 33.94 6.07 16.43
N GLU A 150 34.62 7.07 15.87
CA GLU A 150 33.99 8.36 15.49
C GLU A 150 32.79 8.13 14.56
N GLU A 151 32.93 7.20 13.60
CA GLU A 151 31.83 6.77 12.71
C GLU A 151 30.63 6.15 13.45
N GLY A 152 30.86 5.49 14.61
CA GLY A 152 29.79 4.99 15.47
C GLY A 152 29.02 6.12 16.14
N VAL A 153 29.74 7.14 16.61
CA VAL A 153 29.17 8.34 17.24
C VAL A 153 28.35 9.14 16.23
N ASP A 154 28.88 9.38 15.03
CA ASP A 154 28.17 10.11 13.97
C ASP A 154 26.86 9.42 13.56
N ARG A 155 26.88 8.09 13.44
CA ARG A 155 25.67 7.29 13.16
C ARG A 155 24.62 7.43 14.27
N MET A 156 25.04 7.42 15.53
CA MET A 156 24.14 7.66 16.65
C MET A 156 23.51 9.05 16.58
N VAL A 157 24.31 10.09 16.32
CA VAL A 157 23.82 11.46 16.18
C VAL A 157 22.80 11.58 15.05
N ALA A 158 23.07 10.96 13.89
CA ALA A 158 22.14 10.91 12.77
C ALA A 158 20.82 10.20 13.12
N GLU A 159 20.86 9.09 13.86
CA GLU A 159 19.66 8.37 14.33
C GLU A 159 18.81 9.24 15.26
N LEU A 160 19.45 9.94 16.20
CA LEU A 160 18.78 10.85 17.13
C LEU A 160 18.14 12.04 16.41
N ALA A 161 18.82 12.63 15.42
CA ALA A 161 18.28 13.69 14.59
C ALA A 161 17.04 13.22 13.81
N HIS A 162 17.13 12.06 13.16
CA HIS A 162 15.99 11.46 12.46
C HIS A 162 14.80 11.18 13.41
N ARG A 163 15.06 10.69 14.63
CA ARG A 163 14.01 10.50 15.65
C ARG A 163 13.32 11.81 16.02
N ALA A 164 14.07 12.88 16.19
CA ALA A 164 13.51 14.20 16.49
C ALA A 164 12.57 14.66 15.36
N GLU A 165 12.94 14.43 14.09
CA GLU A 165 12.07 14.75 12.95
C GLU A 165 10.79 13.91 12.91
N VAL A 166 10.90 12.60 13.13
CA VAL A 166 9.73 11.70 13.17
C VAL A 166 8.77 12.11 14.30
N LYS A 167 9.30 12.47 15.47
CA LYS A 167 8.51 12.96 16.61
C LYS A 167 7.76 14.25 16.25
N LYS A 168 8.39 15.19 15.55
CA LYS A 168 7.73 16.42 15.07
C LYS A 168 6.56 16.13 14.11
N LYS A 169 6.69 15.09 13.27
CA LYS A 169 5.69 14.69 12.26
C LYS A 169 4.61 13.74 12.82
N PHE A 170 4.72 13.28 14.06
CA PHE A 170 3.80 12.30 14.67
C PHE A 170 2.36 12.82 14.74
N SER A 171 2.18 14.10 15.10
CA SER A 171 0.86 14.75 15.07
C SER A 171 0.67 15.48 13.74
N ARG A 172 -0.11 14.87 12.84
CA ARG A 172 -0.44 15.47 11.55
C ARG A 172 -1.60 16.45 11.70
N ARG A 173 -1.41 17.68 11.22
CA ARG A 173 -2.51 18.65 11.09
C ARG A 173 -3.51 18.13 10.04
N ARG A 174 -4.79 18.15 10.39
CA ARG A 174 -5.88 17.86 9.45
C ARG A 174 -6.21 19.14 8.68
N GLN A 175 -6.41 19.03 7.37
CA GLN A 175 -6.79 20.17 6.52
C GLN A 175 -8.11 20.77 7.00
N HIS A 176 -8.24 22.09 6.90
CA HIS A 176 -9.50 22.80 7.06
C HIS A 176 -10.26 22.73 5.74
N TYR A 177 -11.56 22.51 5.79
CA TYR A 177 -12.42 22.58 4.61
C TYR A 177 -13.26 23.85 4.74
N ASP A 178 -13.17 24.75 3.77
CA ASP A 178 -13.81 26.07 3.84
C ASP A 178 -15.33 26.03 3.62
N GLY A 179 -15.89 24.86 3.29
CA GLY A 179 -17.33 24.62 3.21
C GLY A 179 -17.91 23.90 4.43
N GLU A 180 -17.16 23.76 5.53
CA GLU A 180 -17.67 23.22 6.79
C GLU A 180 -18.30 24.34 7.63
N ASP A 181 -19.48 24.09 8.22
CA ASP A 181 -20.14 25.07 9.08
C ASP A 181 -19.26 25.39 10.29
N ILE A 182 -18.95 26.68 10.47
CA ILE A 182 -18.01 27.14 11.50
C ILE A 182 -18.76 27.36 12.81
N ASP A 183 -18.58 26.45 13.77
CA ASP A 183 -19.17 26.50 15.11
C ASP A 183 -18.30 27.27 16.15
N TYR A 184 -17.23 27.95 15.69
CA TYR A 184 -16.20 28.53 16.55
C TYR A 184 -15.76 29.93 16.14
N ILE A 185 -15.45 30.78 17.13
CA ILE A 185 -14.92 32.14 16.90
C ILE A 185 -13.39 32.15 16.87
N ASN A 186 -12.72 31.31 17.68
CA ASN A 186 -11.26 31.28 17.78
C ASN A 186 -10.70 29.84 17.68
N ASN A 187 -9.39 29.70 17.42
CA ASN A 187 -8.78 28.38 17.25
C ASN A 187 -8.77 27.54 18.55
N ARG A 188 -8.79 28.16 19.73
CA ARG A 188 -8.89 27.44 21.01
C ARG A 188 -10.29 26.82 21.17
N ASN A 189 -11.33 27.56 20.78
CA ASN A 189 -12.71 27.14 20.77
C ASN A 189 -12.92 26.01 19.75
N ARG A 190 -12.35 26.14 18.54
CA ARG A 190 -12.34 25.05 17.54
C ARG A 190 -11.79 23.74 18.09
N VAL A 191 -10.65 23.81 18.79
CA VAL A 191 -10.03 22.61 19.39
C VAL A 191 -10.89 22.06 20.53
N PHE A 192 -11.56 22.93 21.29
CA PHE A 192 -12.49 22.55 22.35
C PHE A 192 -13.76 21.89 21.79
N ASN A 193 -14.46 22.52 20.85
CA ASN A 193 -15.61 21.96 20.13
C ASN A 193 -15.26 20.61 19.51
N LYS A 194 -14.10 20.49 18.85
CA LYS A 194 -13.61 19.21 18.31
C LYS A 194 -13.35 18.15 19.38
N LYS A 195 -12.98 18.53 20.60
CA LYS A 195 -12.84 17.60 21.73
C LYS A 195 -14.21 17.12 22.20
N ILE A 196 -15.16 18.03 22.36
CA ILE A 196 -16.54 17.72 22.76
C ILE A 196 -17.19 16.81 21.70
N SER A 197 -17.06 17.17 20.42
CA SER A 197 -17.62 16.39 19.31
C SER A 197 -17.15 14.93 19.33
N ARG A 198 -15.86 14.68 19.53
CA ARG A 198 -15.34 13.30 19.63
C ARG A 198 -15.97 12.46 20.75
N ALA A 199 -16.33 13.09 21.86
CA ALA A 199 -16.89 12.40 23.02
C ALA A 199 -18.42 12.27 22.93
N PHE A 200 -19.10 13.32 22.48
CA PHE A 200 -20.55 13.47 22.62
C PHE A 200 -21.32 13.37 21.30
N ASP A 201 -20.68 13.50 20.13
CA ASP A 201 -21.37 13.42 18.83
C ASP A 201 -22.15 12.12 18.69
N LYS A 202 -21.61 11.02 19.20
CA LYS A 202 -22.27 9.71 19.16
C LYS A 202 -23.64 9.72 19.86
N TYR A 203 -23.80 10.53 20.90
CA TYR A 203 -25.01 10.57 21.74
C TYR A 203 -25.92 11.76 21.43
N THR A 204 -25.44 12.74 20.66
CA THR A 204 -26.15 14.00 20.39
C THR A 204 -26.62 14.14 18.93
N VAL A 205 -26.58 13.04 18.17
CA VAL A 205 -26.98 13.02 16.75
C VAL A 205 -28.43 13.50 16.57
N GLU A 206 -29.36 12.99 17.39
CA GLU A 206 -30.78 13.36 17.29
C GLU A 206 -31.01 14.84 17.56
N ILE A 207 -30.36 15.38 18.61
CA ILE A 207 -30.43 16.80 18.95
C ILE A 207 -29.90 17.66 17.79
N ARG A 208 -28.77 17.27 17.18
CA ARG A 208 -28.22 17.97 16.02
C ARG A 208 -29.19 17.97 14.85
N GLN A 209 -29.75 16.80 14.51
CA GLN A 209 -30.69 16.70 13.40
C GLN A 209 -31.97 17.51 13.66
N ASN A 210 -32.46 17.57 14.90
CA ASN A 210 -33.64 18.37 15.25
C ASN A 210 -33.35 19.87 15.11
N LEU A 211 -32.14 20.33 15.44
CA LEU A 211 -31.70 21.71 15.20
C LEU A 211 -31.63 22.02 13.70
N GLU A 212 -31.06 21.12 12.89
CA GLU A 212 -30.99 21.26 11.43
C GLU A 212 -32.37 21.23 10.77
N ARG A 213 -33.35 20.51 11.36
CA ARG A 213 -34.75 20.45 10.90
C ARG A 213 -35.63 21.59 11.43
N GLY A 214 -35.09 22.54 12.19
CA GLY A 214 -35.82 23.71 12.66
C GLY A 214 -36.66 23.47 13.92
N THR A 215 -36.16 22.70 14.88
CA THR A 215 -36.74 22.49 16.23
C THR A 215 -38.17 21.94 16.28
N ALA A 216 -38.65 21.36 15.18
CA ALA A 216 -39.90 20.62 15.17
C ALA A 216 -39.67 19.24 15.83
N LEU A 217 -40.38 19.00 16.94
CA LEU A 217 -40.54 17.67 17.57
C LEU A 217 -41.55 16.84 16.77
#